data_AF-A0A368FP45-F1
#
_entry.id   AF-A0A368FP45-F1
#
_cell.length_a   1.000
_cell.length_b   1.000
_cell.length_c   1.000
_cell.angle_alpha   90.00
_cell.angle_beta   90.00
_cell.angle_gamma   90.00
#
_symmetry.space_group_name_H-M   'P 1'
#
loop_
_entity.id
_entity.type
_entity.pdbx_description
1 polymer ?
#
loop_
_entity_poly.entity_id
_entity_poly.type
_entity_poly.pdbx_seq_one_letter_code
_entity_poly.pdbx_strand_id
1 'polypeptide(L)'
;MRAHPDDPSASTMSEPWDEKKERIRQASPYGRLPGWDLLPVIVKSGDDLMQELLAYQLLVTLKEIWEEEEVPLYLRPYKIVVTSPDSGMIEPILDACSLHQIKRNQSALYREEGKSDEPSLEAHFIDSFGPKGSSTYLQAQQNFVHSCAAYSLVCYFLQVKDRHNGNILIDADGHLIHIDFGFILSISPRNLGFETSPFKLTSELIGVMGGIDSDLYFYYKTLLLRGIIAARKHHERVMTIVQIMSKGSQLPCFRGGAAMLRALKGRFHMTYTDIELQKLVDSLVEQSRDSLTTRLYDNFQYYTNGIL
;
A
#
# COMPACT_ATOMS: atom_id res chain seq x y z
N MET A 1 26.19 -22.90 0.62
CA MET A 1 26.44 -21.47 0.36
C MET A 1 26.51 -20.79 1.71
N ARG A 2 27.66 -20.20 2.08
CA ARG A 2 27.87 -19.58 3.39
C ARG A 2 27.00 -18.32 3.47
N ALA A 3 26.18 -18.21 4.50
CA ALA A 3 25.42 -17.00 4.80
C ALA A 3 26.41 -15.84 4.99
N HIS A 4 26.21 -14.77 4.22
CA HIS A 4 26.89 -13.51 4.48
C HIS A 4 26.32 -12.93 5.78
N PRO A 5 27.15 -12.55 6.77
CA PRO A 5 26.68 -12.02 8.05
C PRO A 5 25.98 -10.65 7.96
N ASP A 6 26.01 -10.02 6.78
CA ASP A 6 25.55 -8.64 6.54
C ASP A 6 24.25 -8.55 5.73
N ASP A 7 23.49 -9.64 5.58
CA ASP A 7 22.13 -9.54 5.00
C ASP A 7 21.15 -9.09 6.10
N PRO A 8 20.74 -7.81 6.15
CA PRO A 8 19.90 -7.27 7.22
C PRO A 8 18.47 -7.85 7.17
N SER A 9 18.14 -8.63 6.15
CA SER A 9 16.81 -9.21 5.92
C SER A 9 16.52 -10.47 6.74
N ALA A 10 17.41 -10.86 7.66
CA ALA A 10 17.31 -12.09 8.46
C ALA A 10 16.82 -11.89 9.91
N SER A 11 16.54 -10.65 10.35
CA SER A 11 15.89 -10.39 11.65
C SER A 11 14.43 -9.95 11.41
N THR A 12 13.53 -10.39 12.27
CA THR A 12 12.06 -10.32 12.14
C THR A 12 11.53 -8.89 12.36
N MET A 13 11.97 -7.96 11.53
CA MET A 13 12.12 -6.50 11.72
C MET A 13 13.57 -6.21 12.11
N SER A 14 14.25 -5.38 11.33
CA SER A 14 15.55 -4.82 11.72
C SER A 14 15.42 -4.07 13.04
N GLU A 15 16.54 -3.69 13.66
CA GLU A 15 16.53 -2.69 14.74
C GLU A 15 15.53 -1.55 14.43
N PRO A 16 14.65 -1.17 15.38
CA PRO A 16 13.73 -0.05 15.21
C PRO A 16 14.47 1.23 14.83
N TRP A 17 13.82 2.11 14.06
CA TRP A 17 14.47 3.32 13.55
C TRP A 17 15.05 4.20 14.66
N ASP A 18 14.34 4.34 15.78
CA ASP A 18 14.81 5.14 16.91
C ASP A 18 16.08 4.55 17.56
N GLU A 19 16.16 3.22 17.67
CA GLU A 19 17.36 2.54 18.16
C GLU A 19 18.53 2.72 17.20
N LYS A 20 18.28 2.55 15.89
CA LYS A 20 19.27 2.79 14.84
C LYS A 20 19.79 4.22 14.87
N LYS A 21 18.89 5.19 15.00
CA LYS A 21 19.20 6.61 15.07
C LYS A 21 20.07 6.93 16.28
N GLU A 22 19.71 6.42 17.45
CA GLU A 22 20.49 6.63 18.68
C GLU A 22 21.86 5.94 18.62
N ARG A 23 21.93 4.70 18.11
CA ARG A 23 23.19 3.99 17.89
C ARG A 23 24.14 4.76 16.96
N ILE A 24 23.62 5.29 15.86
CA ILE A 24 24.40 6.11 14.92
C ILE A 24 24.80 7.46 15.55
N ARG A 25 23.91 8.07 16.34
CA ARG A 25 24.19 9.31 17.07
C ARG A 25 25.37 9.14 18.01
N GLN A 26 25.38 8.07 18.81
CA GLN A 26 26.44 7.79 19.77
C GLN A 26 27.79 7.55 19.10
N ALA A 27 27.80 6.95 17.92
CA ALA A 27 29.01 6.72 17.13
C ALA A 27 29.47 7.95 16.32
N SER A 28 28.59 8.93 16.10
CA SER A 28 28.87 10.08 15.24
C SER A 28 29.73 11.13 15.95
N PRO A 29 30.80 11.65 15.31
CA PRO A 29 31.54 12.82 15.80
C PRO A 29 30.64 14.06 15.98
N TYR A 30 29.53 14.12 15.27
CA TYR A 30 28.58 15.23 15.27
C TYR A 30 27.35 14.99 16.15
N GLY A 31 27.20 13.80 16.76
CA GLY A 31 25.97 13.40 17.45
C GLY A 31 25.60 14.26 18.67
N ARG A 32 26.58 14.97 19.24
CA ARG A 32 26.38 15.91 20.36
C ARG A 32 25.94 17.31 19.94
N LEU A 33 25.97 17.63 18.65
CA LEU A 33 25.60 18.97 18.19
C LEU A 33 24.10 19.25 18.39
N PRO A 34 23.73 20.46 18.83
CA PRO A 34 22.33 20.85 18.91
C PRO A 34 21.76 20.90 17.48
N GLY A 35 20.64 20.19 17.26
CA GLY A 35 20.03 20.06 15.94
C GLY A 35 20.60 18.92 15.08
N TRP A 36 21.47 18.05 15.61
CA TRP A 36 21.83 16.82 14.93
C TRP A 36 20.59 15.97 14.66
N ASP A 37 20.46 15.48 13.44
CA ASP A 37 19.39 14.58 13.03
C ASP A 37 19.91 13.56 12.00
N LEU A 38 19.20 12.45 11.88
CA LEU A 38 19.46 11.40 10.90
C LEU A 38 18.25 11.27 9.98
N LEU A 39 18.48 11.40 8.68
CA LEU A 39 17.44 11.30 7.67
C LEU A 39 17.73 10.11 6.74
N PRO A 40 16.79 9.17 6.58
CA PRO A 40 16.93 8.07 5.65
C PRO A 40 16.42 8.46 4.25
N VAL A 41 17.05 7.93 3.21
CA VAL A 41 16.67 8.16 1.82
C VAL A 41 16.99 6.94 0.97
N ILE A 42 16.09 6.59 0.05
CA ILE A 42 16.36 5.63 -1.03
C ILE A 42 16.75 6.44 -2.25
N VAL A 43 17.95 6.20 -2.78
CA VAL A 43 18.42 6.81 -4.03
C VAL A 43 18.15 5.85 -5.17
N LYS A 44 17.36 6.26 -6.17
CA LYS A 44 17.11 5.50 -7.39
C LYS A 44 17.80 6.16 -8.57
N SER A 45 18.57 5.38 -9.31
CA SER A 45 19.29 5.79 -10.52
C SER A 45 18.94 4.83 -11.65
N GLY A 46 18.52 5.37 -12.80
CA GLY A 46 18.03 4.60 -13.94
C GLY A 46 16.51 4.41 -13.97
N ASP A 47 15.77 5.00 -13.02
CA ASP A 47 14.30 4.90 -12.93
C ASP A 47 13.64 6.28 -13.06
N ASP A 48 12.56 6.36 -13.85
CA ASP A 48 11.72 7.56 -13.94
C ASP A 48 10.72 7.61 -12.77
N LEU A 49 10.95 8.53 -11.82
CA LEU A 49 10.08 8.70 -10.64
C LEU A 49 8.94 9.70 -10.85
N MET A 50 8.76 10.29 -12.05
CA MET A 50 7.70 11.27 -12.27
C MET A 50 6.29 10.64 -12.11
N GLN A 51 6.14 9.36 -12.43
CA GLN A 51 4.87 8.64 -12.21
C GLN A 51 4.60 8.44 -10.72
N GLU A 52 5.64 8.12 -9.96
CA GLU A 52 5.56 7.95 -8.52
C GLU A 52 5.27 9.31 -7.83
N LEU A 53 5.84 10.40 -8.35
CA LEU A 53 5.52 11.76 -7.92
C LEU A 53 4.04 12.13 -8.17
N LEU A 54 3.49 11.77 -9.34
CA LEU A 54 2.07 11.95 -9.61
C LEU A 54 1.20 11.16 -8.61
N ALA A 55 1.56 9.90 -8.34
CA ALA A 55 0.85 9.09 -7.35
C ALA A 55 0.91 9.72 -5.97
N TYR A 56 2.09 10.22 -5.53
CA TYR A 56 2.26 10.94 -4.28
C TYR A 56 1.32 12.14 -4.17
N GLN A 57 1.23 12.99 -5.19
CA GLN A 57 0.33 14.16 -5.19
C GLN A 57 -1.15 13.75 -5.06
N LEU A 58 -1.55 12.68 -5.74
CA LEU A 58 -2.92 12.17 -5.69
C LEU A 58 -3.24 11.52 -4.33
N LEU A 59 -2.28 10.82 -3.73
CA LEU A 59 -2.38 10.26 -2.38
C LEU A 59 -2.54 11.35 -1.33
N VAL A 60 -1.73 12.41 -1.39
CA VAL A 60 -1.84 13.58 -0.50
C VAL A 60 -3.22 14.22 -0.65
N THR A 61 -3.68 14.42 -1.88
CA THR A 61 -4.99 15.03 -2.14
C THR A 61 -6.14 14.19 -1.60
N LEU A 62 -6.13 12.86 -1.80
CA LEU A 62 -7.15 11.97 -1.26
C LEU A 62 -7.13 11.94 0.27
N LYS A 63 -5.93 11.96 0.87
CA LYS A 63 -5.75 12.05 2.32
C LYS A 63 -6.40 13.32 2.88
N GLU A 64 -6.08 14.48 2.32
CA GLU A 64 -6.67 15.77 2.72
C GLU A 64 -8.20 15.74 2.59
N ILE A 65 -8.73 15.21 1.48
CA ILE A 65 -10.18 15.09 1.27
C ILE A 65 -10.84 14.25 2.37
N TRP A 66 -10.24 13.10 2.73
CA TRP A 66 -10.82 12.23 3.76
C TRP A 66 -10.68 12.80 5.17
N GLU A 67 -9.61 13.55 5.45
CA GLU A 67 -9.46 14.30 6.69
C GLU A 67 -10.50 15.43 6.80
N GLU A 68 -10.72 16.20 5.73
CA GLU A 68 -11.74 17.27 5.67
C GLU A 68 -13.17 16.75 5.84
N GLU A 69 -13.46 15.55 5.34
CA GLU A 69 -14.78 14.90 5.42
C GLU A 69 -14.92 13.98 6.64
N GLU A 70 -13.96 14.01 7.56
CA GLU A 70 -13.93 13.22 8.81
C GLU A 70 -14.15 11.71 8.57
N VAL A 71 -13.62 11.20 7.46
CA VAL A 71 -13.62 9.78 7.15
C VAL A 71 -12.31 9.19 7.68
N PRO A 72 -12.36 8.22 8.63
CA PRO A 72 -11.15 7.67 9.25
C PRO A 72 -10.49 6.65 8.31
N LEU A 73 -9.99 7.16 7.18
CA LEU A 73 -9.16 6.44 6.23
C LEU A 73 -7.72 6.86 6.44
N TYR A 74 -6.81 5.89 6.45
CA TYR A 74 -5.40 6.16 6.70
C TYR A 74 -4.58 6.00 5.42
N LEU A 75 -3.86 7.05 5.02
CA LEU A 75 -2.82 6.97 4.01
C LEU A 75 -1.49 7.47 4.57
N ARG A 76 -0.41 6.78 4.18
CA ARG A 76 0.96 7.24 4.37
C ARG A 76 1.60 7.56 3.00
N PRO A 77 1.34 8.74 2.41
CA PRO A 77 2.13 9.21 1.28
C PRO A 77 3.58 9.38 1.71
N TYR A 78 4.53 8.94 0.89
CA TYR A 78 5.96 9.09 1.11
C TYR A 78 6.56 10.02 0.07
N LYS A 79 7.45 10.91 0.50
CA LYS A 79 7.97 11.99 -0.36
C LYS A 79 8.79 11.42 -1.52
N ILE A 80 8.53 11.98 -2.70
CA ILE A 80 9.28 11.72 -3.93
C ILE A 80 9.96 13.02 -4.35
N VAL A 81 11.26 12.94 -4.62
CA VAL A 81 12.04 14.04 -5.19
C VAL A 81 12.62 13.59 -6.51
N VAL A 82 12.11 14.15 -7.61
CA VAL A 82 12.64 13.91 -8.96
C VAL A 82 13.82 14.84 -9.19
N THR A 83 14.99 14.29 -9.49
CA THR A 83 16.22 15.07 -9.74
C THR A 83 16.59 15.16 -11.22
N SER A 84 16.22 14.15 -12.00
CA SER A 84 16.33 14.12 -13.47
C SER A 84 15.23 13.23 -14.06
N PRO A 85 15.11 13.11 -15.40
CA PRO A 85 14.16 12.17 -16.03
C PRO A 85 14.36 10.69 -15.67
N ASP A 86 15.53 10.32 -15.13
CA ASP A 86 15.96 8.94 -14.85
C ASP A 86 16.61 8.79 -13.46
N SER A 87 16.44 9.77 -12.57
CA SER A 87 16.94 9.69 -11.20
C SER A 87 16.08 10.47 -10.22
N GLY A 88 16.11 10.02 -8.98
CA GLY A 88 15.49 10.74 -7.88
C GLY A 88 15.68 10.05 -6.53
N MET A 89 14.97 10.57 -5.54
CA MET A 89 15.03 10.13 -4.16
C MET A 89 13.63 9.84 -3.64
N ILE A 90 13.55 8.82 -2.80
CA ILE A 90 12.31 8.35 -2.17
C ILE A 90 12.52 8.34 -0.65
N GLU A 91 11.57 8.93 0.09
CA GLU A 91 11.47 8.75 1.54
C GLU A 91 11.07 7.30 1.84
N PRO A 92 11.90 6.50 2.55
CA PRO A 92 11.52 5.16 2.93
C PRO A 92 10.43 5.17 4.00
N ILE A 93 9.55 4.19 3.98
CA ILE A 93 8.68 3.87 5.12
C ILE A 93 9.53 3.17 6.17
N LEU A 94 9.60 3.75 7.35
CA LEU A 94 10.36 3.24 8.48
C LEU A 94 9.53 2.23 9.27
N ASP A 95 10.22 1.32 9.94
CA ASP A 95 9.62 0.31 10.82
C ASP A 95 8.46 -0.46 10.15
N ALA A 96 8.65 -0.80 8.87
CA ALA A 96 7.67 -1.51 8.07
C ALA A 96 8.31 -2.65 7.28
N CYS A 97 7.58 -3.76 7.16
CA CYS A 97 8.00 -4.94 6.41
C CYS A 97 6.99 -5.29 5.33
N SER A 98 7.46 -5.76 4.18
CA SER A 98 6.55 -6.26 3.14
C SER A 98 5.87 -7.55 3.57
N LEU A 99 4.65 -7.80 3.08
CA LEU A 99 3.95 -9.06 3.32
C LEU A 99 4.80 -10.25 2.89
N HIS A 100 5.54 -10.11 1.79
CA HIS A 100 6.51 -11.10 1.33
C HIS A 100 7.58 -11.39 2.41
N GLN A 101 8.20 -10.35 2.97
CA GLN A 101 9.24 -10.50 3.98
C GLN A 101 8.69 -11.10 5.29
N ILE A 102 7.50 -10.66 5.72
CA ILE A 102 6.80 -11.21 6.89
C ILE A 102 6.59 -12.71 6.72
N LYS A 103 6.00 -13.10 5.59
CA LYS A 103 5.71 -14.50 5.28
C LYS A 103 6.98 -15.36 5.20
N ARG A 104 8.04 -14.84 4.57
CA ARG A 104 9.35 -15.50 4.48
C ARG A 104 9.96 -15.73 5.87
N ASN A 105 9.96 -14.71 6.71
CA ASN A 105 10.55 -14.76 8.05
C ASN A 105 9.78 -15.72 8.96
N GLN A 106 8.45 -15.63 8.97
CA GLN A 106 7.63 -16.55 9.77
C GLN A 106 7.75 -18.00 9.29
N SER A 107 7.82 -18.22 7.98
CA SER A 107 8.00 -19.58 7.43
C SER A 107 9.32 -20.19 7.86
N ALA A 108 10.38 -19.39 8.01
CA ALA A 108 11.66 -19.85 8.55
C ALA A 108 11.53 -20.24 10.03
N LEU A 109 10.90 -19.39 10.85
CA LEU A 109 10.66 -19.66 12.28
C LEU A 109 9.82 -20.93 12.49
N TYR A 110 8.74 -21.10 11.73
CA TYR A 110 7.86 -22.27 11.84
C TYR A 110 8.60 -23.58 11.51
N ARG A 111 9.51 -23.55 10.53
CA ARG A 111 10.36 -24.71 10.19
C ARG A 111 11.33 -25.05 11.32
N GLU A 112 11.90 -24.07 11.99
CA GLU A 112 12.77 -24.28 13.15
C GLU A 112 12.00 -24.85 14.36
N GLU A 113 10.75 -24.45 14.53
CA GLU A 113 9.84 -24.96 15.56
C GLU A 113 9.19 -26.32 15.21
N GLY A 114 9.43 -26.84 14.00
CA GLY A 114 8.85 -28.11 13.53
C GLY A 114 7.35 -28.04 13.20
N LYS A 115 6.79 -26.84 13.00
CA LYS A 115 5.40 -26.65 12.55
C LYS A 115 5.28 -26.93 11.05
N SER A 116 4.24 -27.66 10.66
CA SER A 116 3.96 -27.99 9.26
C SER A 116 3.10 -26.94 8.54
N ASP A 117 2.38 -26.12 9.29
CA ASP A 117 1.40 -25.19 8.73
C ASP A 117 2.08 -23.93 8.17
N GLU A 118 1.48 -23.35 7.14
CA GLU A 118 1.94 -22.07 6.60
C GLU A 118 1.50 -20.92 7.52
N PRO A 119 2.40 -20.00 7.90
CA PRO A 119 2.04 -18.89 8.78
C PRO A 119 1.08 -17.93 8.07
N SER A 120 0.01 -17.57 8.76
CA SER A 120 -0.96 -16.58 8.28
C SER A 120 -0.57 -15.17 8.72
N LEU A 121 -1.03 -14.17 7.98
CA LEU A 121 -0.88 -12.77 8.41
C LEU A 121 -1.55 -12.51 9.77
N GLU A 122 -2.64 -13.22 10.09
CA GLU A 122 -3.26 -13.14 11.40
C GLU A 122 -2.32 -13.62 12.51
N ALA A 123 -1.53 -14.69 12.28
CA ALA A 123 -0.52 -15.13 13.22
C ALA A 123 0.55 -14.06 13.45
N HIS A 124 0.99 -13.36 12.39
CA HIS A 124 1.89 -12.22 12.53
C HIS A 124 1.31 -11.11 13.41
N PHE A 125 0.03 -10.81 13.27
CA PHE A 125 -0.64 -9.82 14.11
C PHE A 125 -0.68 -10.27 15.58
N ILE A 126 -0.90 -11.56 15.85
CA ILE A 126 -0.87 -12.10 17.21
C ILE A 126 0.53 -12.01 17.81
N ASP A 127 1.54 -12.39 17.04
CA ASP A 127 2.94 -12.36 17.48
C ASP A 127 3.43 -10.93 17.75
N SER A 128 3.02 -9.96 16.92
CA SER A 128 3.52 -8.59 16.97
C SER A 128 2.73 -7.69 17.93
N PHE A 129 1.41 -7.89 18.03
CA PHE A 129 0.51 -7.00 18.78
C PHE A 129 -0.14 -7.67 19.99
N GLY A 130 0.17 -8.95 20.24
CA GLY A 130 -0.37 -9.71 21.36
C GLY A 130 -1.65 -10.50 21.04
N PRO A 131 -2.22 -11.19 22.03
CA PRO A 131 -3.34 -12.10 21.80
C PRO A 131 -4.58 -11.37 21.27
N LYS A 132 -5.39 -12.09 20.48
CA LYS A 132 -6.66 -11.58 19.95
C LYS A 132 -7.52 -11.00 21.08
N GLY A 133 -8.06 -9.81 20.86
CA GLY A 133 -8.89 -9.09 21.83
C GLY A 133 -8.12 -8.26 22.87
N SER A 134 -6.79 -8.33 22.90
CA SER A 134 -5.98 -7.35 23.66
C SER A 134 -6.11 -5.95 23.07
N SER A 135 -5.92 -4.91 23.89
CA SER A 135 -6.05 -3.51 23.44
C SER A 135 -5.09 -3.16 22.30
N THR A 136 -3.86 -3.67 22.36
CA THR A 136 -2.83 -3.48 21.32
C THR A 136 -3.22 -4.17 20.02
N TYR A 137 -3.69 -5.42 20.09
CA TYR A 137 -4.17 -6.15 18.91
C TYR A 137 -5.37 -5.45 18.27
N LEU A 138 -6.37 -5.04 19.05
CA LEU A 138 -7.56 -4.37 18.54
C LEU A 138 -7.22 -3.03 17.89
N GLN A 139 -6.28 -2.27 18.46
CA GLN A 139 -5.81 -1.02 17.86
C GLN A 139 -5.11 -1.28 16.51
N ALA A 140 -4.20 -2.26 16.45
CA ALA A 140 -3.51 -2.63 15.21
C ALA A 140 -4.49 -3.13 14.13
N GLN A 141 -5.50 -3.90 14.54
CA GLN A 141 -6.55 -4.39 13.65
C GLN A 141 -7.41 -3.23 13.09
N GLN A 142 -7.70 -2.22 13.92
CA GLN A 142 -8.41 -1.02 13.48
C GLN A 142 -7.57 -0.20 12.50
N ASN A 143 -6.29 0.02 12.82
CA ASN A 143 -5.31 0.68 11.96
C ASN A 143 -5.20 -0.02 10.60
N PHE A 144 -5.15 -1.36 10.62
CA PHE A 144 -5.16 -2.19 9.42
C PHE A 144 -6.42 -1.96 8.58
N VAL A 145 -7.61 -1.95 9.18
CA VAL A 145 -8.87 -1.74 8.44
C VAL A 145 -8.94 -0.35 7.82
N HIS A 146 -8.56 0.69 8.57
CA HIS A 146 -8.54 2.10 8.09
C HIS A 146 -7.61 2.29 6.90
N SER A 147 -6.43 1.69 6.96
CA SER A 147 -5.42 1.78 5.91
C SER A 147 -5.73 0.87 4.71
N CYS A 148 -6.19 -0.36 4.95
CA CYS A 148 -6.63 -1.27 3.90
C CYS A 148 -7.76 -0.66 3.08
N ALA A 149 -8.79 -0.09 3.72
CA ALA A 149 -9.88 0.59 3.01
C ALA A 149 -9.36 1.77 2.16
N ALA A 150 -8.44 2.56 2.71
CA ALA A 150 -7.89 3.72 2.02
C ALA A 150 -7.11 3.31 0.76
N TYR A 151 -6.20 2.34 0.88
CA TYR A 151 -5.41 1.85 -0.26
C TYR A 151 -6.25 1.04 -1.26
N SER A 152 -7.34 0.37 -0.85
CA SER A 152 -8.32 -0.21 -1.77
C SER A 152 -8.97 0.87 -2.66
N LEU A 153 -9.36 2.01 -2.09
CA LEU A 153 -9.90 3.13 -2.85
C LEU A 153 -8.86 3.78 -3.76
N VAL A 154 -7.61 3.93 -3.30
CA VAL A 154 -6.51 4.42 -4.13
C VAL A 154 -6.31 3.51 -5.35
N CYS A 155 -6.23 2.19 -5.15
CA CYS A 155 -6.10 1.22 -6.23
C CYS A 155 -7.25 1.32 -7.23
N TYR A 156 -8.49 1.45 -6.73
CA TYR A 156 -9.66 1.63 -7.56
C TYR A 156 -9.61 2.93 -8.39
N PHE A 157 -9.44 4.08 -7.73
CA PHE A 157 -9.45 5.39 -8.40
C PHE A 157 -8.28 5.57 -9.35
N LEU A 158 -7.07 5.19 -8.94
CA LEU A 158 -5.86 5.41 -9.72
C LEU A 158 -5.55 4.26 -10.67
N GLN A 159 -6.31 3.17 -10.63
CA GLN A 159 -6.04 1.94 -11.38
C GLN A 159 -4.59 1.47 -11.18
N VAL A 160 -4.18 1.40 -9.92
CA VAL A 160 -2.84 0.93 -9.55
C VAL A 160 -2.73 -0.55 -9.94
N LYS A 161 -1.68 -0.89 -10.67
CA LYS A 161 -1.35 -2.25 -11.10
C LYS A 161 -0.10 -2.75 -10.36
N ASP A 162 0.30 -3.98 -10.64
CA ASP A 162 1.46 -4.62 -10.04
C ASP A 162 1.34 -4.68 -8.50
N ARG A 163 0.18 -5.15 -8.01
CA ARG A 163 -0.10 -5.24 -6.57
C ARG A 163 0.18 -6.66 -6.09
N HIS A 164 1.42 -6.89 -5.67
CA HIS A 164 1.87 -8.15 -5.06
C HIS A 164 2.38 -7.94 -3.63
N ASN A 165 2.65 -9.03 -2.90
CA ASN A 165 3.05 -9.01 -1.49
C ASN A 165 4.37 -8.27 -1.21
N GLY A 166 5.23 -8.10 -2.22
CA GLY A 166 6.41 -7.23 -2.14
C GLY A 166 6.10 -5.72 -2.10
N ASN A 167 4.96 -5.28 -2.64
CA ASN A 167 4.57 -3.86 -2.78
C ASN A 167 3.56 -3.42 -1.70
N ILE A 168 3.26 -4.31 -0.74
CA ILE A 168 2.34 -4.06 0.36
C ILE A 168 3.13 -4.29 1.65
N LEU A 169 3.26 -3.22 2.43
CA LEU A 169 3.95 -3.20 3.71
C LEU A 169 2.94 -3.26 4.86
N ILE A 170 3.38 -3.77 6.01
CA ILE A 170 2.76 -3.58 7.32
C ILE A 170 3.75 -2.80 8.19
N ASP A 171 3.31 -1.70 8.79
CA ASP A 171 4.13 -0.93 9.75
C ASP A 171 3.99 -1.44 11.19
N ALA A 172 4.84 -0.91 12.08
CA ALA A 172 4.88 -1.24 13.49
C ALA A 172 3.59 -0.90 14.27
N ASP A 173 2.64 -0.17 13.69
CA ASP A 173 1.34 0.15 14.28
C ASP A 173 0.20 -0.68 13.66
N GLY A 174 0.51 -1.56 12.70
CA GLY A 174 -0.45 -2.44 12.03
C GLY A 174 -1.11 -1.83 10.79
N HIS A 175 -0.66 -0.68 10.29
CA HIS A 175 -1.18 -0.12 9.04
C HIS A 175 -0.65 -0.88 7.82
N LEU A 176 -1.53 -1.08 6.85
CA LEU A 176 -1.20 -1.55 5.52
C LEU A 176 -0.80 -0.35 4.63
N ILE A 177 0.39 -0.40 4.03
CA ILE A 177 0.93 0.69 3.21
C ILE A 177 1.33 0.17 1.83
N HIS A 178 0.75 0.71 0.76
CA HIS A 178 1.19 0.40 -0.60
C HIS A 178 2.39 1.26 -0.99
N ILE A 179 3.36 0.64 -1.66
CA ILE A 179 4.53 1.30 -2.26
C ILE A 179 4.62 0.98 -3.75
N ASP A 180 5.57 1.63 -4.43
CA ASP A 180 5.88 1.46 -5.84
C ASP A 180 4.68 1.72 -6.76
N PHE A 181 4.37 2.99 -7.00
CA PHE A 181 3.24 3.38 -7.86
C PHE A 181 3.66 3.56 -9.34
N GLY A 182 4.65 2.80 -9.83
CA GLY A 182 5.12 2.90 -11.21
C GLY A 182 4.06 2.60 -12.28
N PHE A 183 3.05 1.79 -11.94
CA PHE A 183 1.99 1.39 -12.88
C PHE A 183 0.62 1.89 -12.43
N ILE A 184 0.25 3.09 -12.91
CA ILE A 184 -1.05 3.72 -12.62
C ILE A 184 -1.78 4.17 -13.90
N LEU A 185 -3.08 4.41 -13.75
CA LEU A 185 -4.01 4.90 -14.77
C LEU A 185 -4.14 3.96 -15.98
N SER A 186 -3.41 4.24 -17.06
CA SER A 186 -3.52 3.51 -18.33
C SER A 186 -2.36 2.56 -18.61
N ILE A 187 -1.40 2.41 -17.68
CA ILE A 187 -0.30 1.44 -17.85
C ILE A 187 -0.63 0.15 -17.13
N SER A 188 -0.30 -0.96 -17.78
CA SER A 188 -0.18 -2.28 -17.17
C SER A 188 1.25 -2.78 -17.33
N PRO A 189 1.82 -3.50 -16.35
CA PRO A 189 3.06 -4.23 -16.56
C PRO A 189 2.92 -5.18 -17.75
N ARG A 190 3.85 -5.07 -18.71
CA ARG A 190 4.03 -5.96 -19.89
C ARG A 190 2.79 -6.21 -20.77
N ASN A 191 1.79 -5.32 -20.78
CA ASN A 191 0.52 -5.48 -21.52
C ASN A 191 -0.23 -6.80 -21.23
N LEU A 192 0.04 -7.42 -20.08
CA LEU A 192 -0.46 -8.77 -19.80
C LEU A 192 -1.98 -8.80 -19.58
N GLY A 193 -2.62 -7.66 -19.27
CA GLY A 193 -4.08 -7.54 -19.16
C GLY A 193 -4.72 -8.42 -18.07
N PHE A 194 -3.90 -9.12 -17.26
CA PHE A 194 -4.38 -10.09 -16.29
C PHE A 194 -5.00 -9.44 -15.04
N GLU A 195 -4.56 -8.26 -14.62
CA GLU A 195 -5.07 -7.58 -13.42
C GLU A 195 -6.35 -6.77 -13.71
N THR A 196 -7.49 -7.48 -13.74
CA THR A 196 -8.83 -6.88 -13.85
C THR A 196 -9.45 -6.56 -12.49
N SER A 197 -8.90 -7.11 -11.40
CA SER A 197 -9.38 -6.85 -10.04
C SER A 197 -9.28 -5.36 -9.68
N PRO A 198 -10.32 -4.77 -9.05
CA PRO A 198 -10.27 -3.38 -8.57
C PRO A 198 -9.15 -3.10 -7.58
N PHE A 199 -8.88 -4.06 -6.69
CA PHE A 199 -7.78 -4.05 -5.74
C PHE A 199 -7.48 -5.48 -5.24
N LYS A 200 -6.40 -5.64 -4.46
CA LYS A 200 -6.03 -6.92 -3.86
C LYS A 200 -6.73 -7.09 -2.50
N LEU A 201 -7.60 -8.09 -2.37
CA LEU A 201 -8.26 -8.45 -1.12
C LEU A 201 -8.21 -9.97 -0.94
N THR A 202 -7.14 -10.48 -0.32
CA THR A 202 -6.94 -11.92 -0.12
C THR A 202 -7.62 -12.39 1.16
N SER A 203 -7.87 -13.71 1.24
CA SER A 203 -8.29 -14.38 2.47
C SER A 203 -7.37 -14.08 3.68
N GLU A 204 -6.08 -13.84 3.48
CA GLU A 204 -5.15 -13.46 4.56
C GLU A 204 -5.47 -12.07 5.14
N LEU A 205 -5.76 -11.08 4.26
CA LEU A 205 -6.15 -9.74 4.69
C LEU A 205 -7.51 -9.77 5.39
N ILE A 206 -8.46 -10.55 4.87
CA ILE A 206 -9.78 -10.75 5.50
C ILE A 206 -9.65 -11.48 6.84
N GLY A 207 -8.69 -12.40 6.95
CA GLY A 207 -8.36 -13.09 8.20
C GLY A 207 -7.97 -12.11 9.31
N VAL A 208 -7.13 -11.11 8.99
CA VAL A 208 -6.80 -10.04 9.94
C VAL A 208 -8.03 -9.24 10.35
N MET A 209 -9.03 -9.05 9.46
CA MET A 209 -10.30 -8.40 9.81
C MET A 209 -11.23 -9.29 10.66
N GLY A 210 -10.88 -10.55 10.91
CA GLY A 210 -11.72 -11.50 11.64
C GLY A 210 -12.70 -12.30 10.78
N GLY A 211 -12.55 -12.30 9.45
CA GLY A 211 -13.39 -13.07 8.53
C GLY A 211 -14.48 -12.26 7.82
N ILE A 212 -15.19 -12.91 6.88
CA ILE A 212 -16.19 -12.26 6.00
C ILE A 212 -17.47 -11.83 6.73
N ASP A 213 -17.75 -12.42 7.89
CA ASP A 213 -18.95 -12.14 8.69
C ASP A 213 -18.63 -11.25 9.91
N SER A 214 -17.41 -10.70 10.00
CA SER A 214 -16.98 -9.89 11.13
C SER A 214 -17.47 -8.44 11.05
N ASP A 215 -17.65 -7.81 12.21
CA ASP A 215 -17.99 -6.39 12.30
C ASP A 215 -16.96 -5.50 11.60
N LEU A 216 -15.67 -5.87 11.68
CA LEU A 216 -14.60 -5.12 11.03
C LEU A 216 -14.60 -5.26 9.50
N TYR A 217 -15.01 -6.40 8.96
CA TYR A 217 -15.20 -6.57 7.52
C TYR A 217 -16.39 -5.74 7.01
N PHE A 218 -17.50 -5.69 7.77
CA PHE A 218 -18.59 -4.77 7.44
C PHE A 218 -18.17 -3.30 7.57
N TYR A 219 -17.41 -2.96 8.62
CA TYR A 219 -16.87 -1.63 8.82
C TYR A 219 -15.91 -1.21 7.69
N TYR A 220 -15.05 -2.12 7.21
CA TYR A 220 -14.22 -1.92 6.02
C TYR A 220 -15.07 -1.50 4.81
N LYS A 221 -16.17 -2.21 4.53
CA LYS A 221 -17.10 -1.84 3.45
C LYS A 221 -17.75 -0.48 3.67
N THR A 222 -18.14 -0.15 4.91
CA THR A 222 -18.66 1.18 5.26
C THR A 222 -17.62 2.27 4.99
N LEU A 223 -16.34 2.03 5.30
CA LEU A 223 -15.25 2.98 5.01
C LEU A 223 -15.05 3.19 3.51
N LEU A 224 -15.12 2.11 2.71
CA LEU A 224 -15.08 2.24 1.25
C LEU A 224 -16.21 3.16 0.74
N LEU A 225 -17.44 2.94 1.21
CA LEU A 225 -18.58 3.77 0.83
C LEU A 225 -18.37 5.24 1.23
N ARG A 226 -18.04 5.48 2.50
CA ARG A 226 -17.80 6.84 3.02
C ARG A 226 -16.66 7.53 2.26
N GLY A 227 -15.59 6.82 1.96
CA GLY A 227 -14.45 7.33 1.21
C GLY A 227 -14.78 7.67 -0.24
N ILE A 228 -15.62 6.87 -0.92
CA ILE A 228 -16.10 7.20 -2.28
C ILE A 228 -16.99 8.44 -2.23
N ILE A 229 -17.92 8.53 -1.27
CA ILE A 229 -18.79 9.71 -1.11
C ILE A 229 -17.96 10.97 -0.86
N ALA A 230 -16.96 10.92 0.02
CA ALA A 230 -16.05 12.03 0.27
C ALA A 230 -15.26 12.42 -0.99
N ALA A 231 -14.61 11.45 -1.65
CA ALA A 231 -13.86 11.68 -2.88
C ALA A 231 -14.73 12.26 -4.01
N ARG A 232 -16.01 11.88 -4.09
CA ARG A 232 -16.99 12.44 -5.03
C ARG A 232 -17.24 13.92 -4.83
N LYS A 233 -17.37 14.39 -3.59
CA LYS A 233 -17.60 15.83 -3.30
C LYS A 233 -16.44 16.70 -3.80
N HIS A 234 -15.24 16.14 -3.82
CA HIS A 234 -13.99 16.85 -4.11
C HIS A 234 -13.29 16.39 -5.40
N HIS A 235 -13.99 15.67 -6.28
CA HIS A 235 -13.38 14.98 -7.42
C HIS A 235 -12.60 15.91 -8.35
N GLU A 236 -13.00 17.18 -8.46
CA GLU A 236 -12.33 18.18 -9.30
C GLU A 236 -10.89 18.46 -8.84
N ARG A 237 -10.55 18.34 -7.55
CA ARG A 237 -9.15 18.45 -7.06
C ARG A 237 -8.27 17.38 -7.69
N VAL A 238 -8.73 16.11 -7.63
CA VAL A 238 -8.04 14.95 -8.21
C VAL A 238 -7.95 15.10 -9.73
N MET A 239 -9.05 15.46 -10.39
CA MET A 239 -9.08 15.65 -11.85
C MET A 239 -8.13 16.76 -12.31
N THR A 240 -8.06 17.87 -11.57
CA THR A 240 -7.21 19.01 -11.92
C THR A 240 -5.72 18.64 -11.90
N ILE A 241 -5.26 17.91 -10.89
CA ILE A 241 -3.87 17.43 -10.81
C ILE A 241 -3.52 16.57 -12.03
N VAL A 242 -4.35 15.57 -12.33
CA VAL A 242 -4.12 14.68 -13.48
C VAL A 242 -4.15 15.46 -14.79
N GLN A 243 -5.08 16.41 -14.96
CA GLN A 243 -5.15 17.23 -16.16
C GLN A 243 -3.92 18.12 -16.35
N ILE A 244 -3.46 18.81 -15.29
CA ILE A 244 -2.27 19.66 -15.36
C ILE A 244 -1.03 18.81 -15.69
N MET A 245 -0.84 17.71 -14.96
CA MET A 245 0.31 16.82 -15.13
C MET A 245 0.31 16.12 -16.51
N SER A 246 -0.86 15.92 -17.12
CA SER A 246 -0.96 15.31 -18.45
C SER A 246 -0.54 16.24 -19.60
N LYS A 247 -0.59 17.57 -19.43
CA LYS A 247 -0.32 18.52 -20.50
C LYS A 247 1.16 18.51 -20.88
N GLY A 248 1.46 18.08 -22.12
CA GLY A 248 2.82 18.04 -22.65
C GLY A 248 3.70 16.94 -22.06
N SER A 249 3.14 16.08 -21.21
CA SER A 249 3.88 14.96 -20.61
C SER A 249 3.95 13.77 -21.56
N GLN A 250 5.13 13.13 -21.59
CA GLN A 250 5.36 11.89 -22.33
C GLN A 250 5.21 10.64 -21.45
N LEU A 251 4.72 10.82 -20.21
CA LEU A 251 4.57 9.71 -19.28
C LEU A 251 3.62 8.63 -19.83
N PRO A 252 3.97 7.35 -19.71
CA PRO A 252 3.16 6.30 -20.30
C PRO A 252 1.73 6.22 -19.70
N CYS A 253 1.51 6.73 -18.47
CA CYS A 253 0.20 6.74 -17.81
C CYS A 253 -0.80 7.69 -18.47
N PHE A 254 -0.33 8.62 -19.30
CA PHE A 254 -1.15 9.58 -20.04
C PHE A 254 -1.39 9.20 -21.49
N ARG A 255 -0.85 8.08 -21.99
CA ARG A 255 -1.03 7.63 -23.39
C ARG A 255 -2.50 7.48 -23.80
N GLY A 256 -3.40 7.19 -22.86
CA GLY A 256 -4.84 7.11 -23.11
C GLY A 256 -5.54 8.46 -23.33
N GLY A 257 -4.84 9.59 -23.13
CA GLY A 257 -5.32 10.95 -23.38
C GLY A 257 -6.70 11.24 -22.77
N ALA A 258 -7.62 11.77 -23.58
CA ALA A 258 -8.98 12.10 -23.14
C ALA A 258 -9.79 10.87 -22.67
N ALA A 259 -9.53 9.68 -23.20
CA ALA A 259 -10.23 8.47 -22.77
C ALA A 259 -9.83 8.09 -21.33
N MET A 260 -8.56 8.23 -20.98
CA MET A 260 -8.07 8.02 -19.60
C MET A 260 -8.73 8.98 -18.63
N LEU A 261 -8.80 10.28 -18.96
CA LEU A 261 -9.47 11.29 -18.12
C LEU A 261 -10.97 11.00 -17.96
N ARG A 262 -11.66 10.59 -19.02
CA ARG A 262 -13.07 10.17 -18.95
C ARG A 262 -13.24 8.92 -18.07
N ALA A 263 -12.34 7.95 -18.18
CA ALA A 263 -12.38 6.75 -17.34
C ALA A 263 -12.13 7.09 -15.87
N LEU A 264 -11.16 7.95 -15.56
CA LEU A 264 -10.92 8.45 -14.21
C LEU A 264 -12.15 9.16 -13.65
N LYS A 265 -12.72 10.12 -14.40
CA LYS A 265 -13.95 10.81 -14.00
C LYS A 265 -15.11 9.83 -13.79
N GLY A 266 -15.23 8.82 -14.65
CA GLY A 266 -16.26 7.78 -14.58
C GLY A 266 -16.22 6.98 -13.28
N ARG A 267 -15.02 6.74 -12.71
CA ARG A 267 -14.85 6.03 -11.43
C ARG A 267 -15.34 6.79 -10.21
N PHE A 268 -15.65 8.08 -10.33
CA PHE A 268 -16.33 8.81 -9.27
C PHE A 268 -17.85 8.60 -9.28
N HIS A 269 -18.43 8.03 -10.34
CA HIS A 269 -19.86 7.70 -10.38
C HIS A 269 -20.78 8.86 -9.97
N MET A 270 -20.55 10.05 -10.52
CA MET A 270 -21.23 11.29 -10.11
C MET A 270 -22.76 11.24 -10.19
N THR A 271 -23.31 10.38 -11.06
CA THR A 271 -24.76 10.21 -11.26
C THR A 271 -25.38 9.16 -10.34
N TYR A 272 -24.58 8.40 -9.58
CA TYR A 272 -25.09 7.33 -8.73
C TYR A 272 -25.70 7.90 -7.45
N THR A 273 -26.82 7.33 -7.04
CA THR A 273 -27.42 7.48 -5.71
C THR A 273 -26.61 6.73 -4.64
N ASP A 274 -26.86 7.01 -3.37
CA ASP A 274 -26.18 6.33 -2.25
C ASP A 274 -26.44 4.81 -2.26
N ILE A 275 -27.64 4.37 -2.67
CA ILE A 275 -27.99 2.96 -2.80
C ILE A 275 -27.18 2.30 -3.93
N GLU A 276 -27.00 2.99 -5.05
CA GLU A 276 -26.18 2.49 -6.15
C GLU A 276 -24.69 2.45 -5.79
N LEU A 277 -24.20 3.41 -4.99
CA LEU A 277 -22.85 3.36 -4.46
C LEU A 277 -22.64 2.19 -3.49
N GLN A 278 -23.60 1.90 -2.62
CA GLN A 278 -23.51 0.74 -1.73
C GLN A 278 -23.38 -0.55 -2.55
N LYS A 279 -24.21 -0.71 -3.60
CA LYS A 279 -24.12 -1.85 -4.53
C LYS A 279 -22.79 -1.89 -5.28
N LEU A 280 -22.26 -0.73 -5.66
CA LEU A 280 -20.93 -0.62 -6.27
C LEU A 280 -19.86 -1.15 -5.31
N VAL A 281 -19.84 -0.70 -4.06
CA VAL A 281 -18.89 -1.16 -3.04
C VAL A 281 -18.99 -2.66 -2.84
N ASP A 282 -20.21 -3.21 -2.71
CA ASP A 282 -20.42 -4.64 -2.59
C ASP A 282 -19.83 -5.40 -3.79
N SER A 283 -20.05 -4.90 -5.00
CA SER A 283 -19.50 -5.48 -6.22
C SER A 283 -17.97 -5.39 -6.29
N LEU A 284 -17.39 -4.26 -5.90
CA LEU A 284 -15.93 -4.08 -5.89
C LEU A 284 -15.24 -5.05 -4.92
N VAL A 285 -15.83 -5.23 -3.74
CA VAL A 285 -15.33 -6.15 -2.71
C VAL A 285 -15.42 -7.59 -3.19
N GLU A 286 -16.58 -7.99 -3.74
CA GLU A 286 -16.77 -9.36 -4.24
C GLU A 286 -15.85 -9.68 -5.42
N GLN A 287 -15.66 -8.74 -6.36
CA GLN A 287 -14.72 -8.93 -7.48
C GLN A 287 -13.26 -9.00 -7.03
N SER A 288 -12.93 -8.36 -5.91
CA SER A 288 -11.56 -8.31 -5.38
C SER A 288 -11.22 -9.49 -4.48
N ARG A 289 -12.22 -10.08 -3.83
CA ARG A 289 -12.06 -11.21 -2.89
C ARG A 289 -11.54 -12.45 -3.60
N ASP A 290 -10.33 -12.87 -3.21
CA ASP A 290 -9.64 -14.05 -3.73
C ASP A 290 -9.70 -14.19 -5.25
N SER A 291 -9.63 -13.04 -5.93
CA SER A 291 -9.77 -12.97 -7.37
C SER A 291 -8.77 -13.90 -8.05
N LEU A 292 -9.25 -14.73 -8.97
CA LEU A 292 -8.41 -15.66 -9.73
C LEU A 292 -7.25 -14.93 -10.42
N THR A 293 -7.49 -13.70 -10.87
CA THR A 293 -6.46 -12.87 -11.49
C THR A 293 -5.37 -12.45 -10.51
N THR A 294 -5.73 -12.16 -9.25
CA THR A 294 -4.76 -11.85 -8.20
C THR A 294 -3.90 -13.06 -7.88
N ARG A 295 -4.51 -14.25 -7.73
CA ARG A 295 -3.78 -15.50 -7.48
C ARG A 295 -2.84 -15.87 -8.64
N LEU A 296 -3.30 -15.69 -9.88
CA LEU A 296 -2.46 -15.91 -11.07
C LEU A 296 -1.29 -14.92 -11.12
N TYR A 297 -1.52 -13.67 -10.74
CA TYR A 297 -0.47 -12.66 -10.70
C TYR A 297 0.56 -12.91 -9.59
N ASP A 298 0.10 -13.27 -8.40
CA ASP A 298 0.98 -13.66 -7.30
C ASP A 298 1.83 -14.89 -7.68
N ASN A 299 1.22 -15.89 -8.32
CA ASN A 299 1.98 -17.03 -8.86
C ASN A 299 3.00 -16.59 -9.90
N PHE A 300 2.64 -15.70 -10.82
CA PHE A 300 3.59 -15.16 -11.80
C PHE A 300 4.76 -14.46 -11.12
N GLN A 301 4.50 -13.64 -10.10
CA GLN A 301 5.52 -12.95 -9.31
C GLN A 301 6.38 -13.92 -8.50
N TYR A 302 5.78 -14.98 -7.95
CA TYR A 302 6.50 -16.06 -7.30
C TYR A 302 7.47 -16.77 -8.25
N TYR A 303 7.01 -17.16 -9.45
CA TYR A 303 7.86 -17.87 -10.42
C TYR A 303 8.93 -16.99 -11.06
N THR A 304 8.67 -15.69 -11.24
CA THR A 304 9.60 -14.79 -11.93
C THR A 304 10.57 -14.09 -10.97
N ASN A 305 10.09 -13.68 -9.81
CA ASN A 305 10.81 -12.81 -8.88
C ASN A 305 10.95 -13.43 -7.48
N GLY A 306 10.39 -14.61 -7.22
CA GLY A 306 10.50 -15.30 -5.92
C GLY A 306 9.64 -14.68 -4.81
N ILE A 307 8.65 -13.86 -5.14
CA ILE A 307 7.78 -13.18 -4.17
C ILE A 307 6.67 -14.14 -3.69
N LEU A 308 6.71 -14.50 -2.40
CA LEU A 308 5.70 -15.32 -1.68
C LEU A 308 4.39 -14.59 -1.37
#